data_AF-A0A9P8I704-F1
#
_entry.id   AF-A0A9P8I704-F1
#
_cell.length_a   1.000
_cell.length_b   1.000
_cell.length_c   1.000
_cell.angle_alpha   90.00
_cell.angle_beta   90.00
_cell.angle_gamma   90.00
#
_symmetry.space_group_name_H-M   'P 1'
#
loop_
_entity.id
_entity.type
_entity.pdbx_description
1 polymer ?
#
loop_
_entity_poly.entity_id
_entity_poly.type
_entity_poly.pdbx_seq_one_letter_code
_entity_poly.pdbx_strand_id
1 'polypeptide(L)'
;MYHAGLWSDTLTYDLLQRVPKKWGLSILEFQYERVARPSEWRAPTWSWASVKSAVEYEDLAGFESKLTSCEVEIEHAGESETGQLESATLEVSGLLVEVTVHQPQTNDERQRHRTAYLEFGDLVIHFEEDYDIWGDPSSPIEEEGALFYLLVGEWLKDESSENGYDKLWYMVLNQVDSENDLYERVGVATIPIEEGKFETYKDFLCSLRQTENVCIL
;
A
#
# COMPACT_ATOMS: atom_id res chain seq x y z
N MET A 1 2.37 15.26 15.47
CA MET A 1 0.96 15.69 15.31
C MET A 1 0.19 14.50 14.76
N TYR A 2 -1.13 14.46 14.85
CA TYR A 2 -1.92 13.29 14.45
C TYR A 2 -2.66 13.59 13.14
N HIS A 3 -2.56 12.69 12.18
CA HIS A 3 -3.07 12.84 10.82
C HIS A 3 -3.96 11.66 10.46
N ALA A 4 -5.27 11.81 10.67
CA ALA A 4 -6.28 10.86 10.23
C ALA A 4 -6.07 9.39 10.64
N GLY A 5 -5.23 9.07 11.61
CA GLY A 5 -4.80 7.70 11.91
C GLY A 5 -3.30 7.58 12.16
N LEU A 6 -2.50 8.40 11.50
CA LEU A 6 -1.05 8.28 11.47
C LEU A 6 -0.38 9.39 12.28
N TRP A 7 0.87 9.19 12.66
CA TRP A 7 1.64 10.18 13.41
C TRP A 7 2.61 10.92 12.48
N SER A 8 2.74 12.24 12.62
CA SER A 8 3.62 13.03 11.74
C SER A 8 5.09 12.60 11.78
N ASP A 9 5.57 12.13 12.93
CA ASP A 9 6.97 11.72 13.15
C ASP A 9 7.29 10.35 12.59
N THR A 10 6.27 9.51 12.37
CA THR A 10 6.40 8.20 11.72
C THR A 10 5.61 8.11 10.42
N LEU A 11 5.15 9.23 9.87
CA LEU A 11 4.16 9.26 8.78
C LEU A 11 4.54 8.35 7.62
N THR A 12 5.73 8.51 7.06
CA THR A 12 6.20 7.72 5.91
C THR A 12 6.28 6.22 6.20
N TYR A 13 6.54 5.84 7.45
CA TYR A 13 6.54 4.45 7.88
C TYR A 13 5.12 3.95 8.13
N ASP A 14 4.27 4.78 8.73
CA ASP A 14 2.88 4.43 9.01
C ASP A 14 2.10 4.14 7.72
N LEU A 15 2.46 4.81 6.62
CA LEU A 15 1.95 4.54 5.27
C LEU A 15 2.15 3.08 4.79
N LEU A 16 3.08 2.33 5.40
CA LEU A 16 3.41 0.95 5.04
C LEU A 16 2.66 -0.11 5.88
N GLN A 17 1.70 0.32 6.70
CA GLN A 17 0.80 -0.58 7.41
C GLN A 17 0.14 -1.58 6.46
N ARG A 18 -0.02 -2.84 6.88
CA ARG A 18 -0.61 -3.90 6.06
C ARG A 18 -1.78 -4.57 6.76
N VAL A 19 -2.71 -5.11 5.97
CA VAL A 19 -3.73 -6.02 6.49
C VAL A 19 -3.19 -7.45 6.44
N PRO A 20 -2.85 -8.08 7.59
CA PRO A 20 -2.32 -9.43 7.59
C PRO A 20 -3.38 -10.40 7.07
N LYS A 21 -2.96 -11.40 6.27
CA LYS A 21 -3.89 -12.41 5.71
C LYS A 21 -4.16 -13.59 6.63
N LYS A 22 -3.35 -13.75 7.68
CA LYS A 22 -3.49 -14.80 8.70
C LYS A 22 -3.09 -14.24 10.06
N TRP A 23 -4.05 -14.20 10.98
CA TRP A 23 -3.74 -13.99 12.39
C TRP A 23 -3.39 -15.36 12.96
N GLY A 24 -2.28 -15.48 13.68
CA GLY A 24 -1.93 -16.69 14.45
C GLY A 24 -2.88 -16.97 15.62
N LEU A 25 -4.06 -16.37 15.63
CA LEU A 25 -5.03 -16.40 16.71
C LEU A 25 -6.18 -17.35 16.35
N SER A 26 -6.55 -18.22 17.28
CA SER A 26 -7.61 -19.23 17.13
C SER A 26 -9.03 -18.64 17.25
N ILE A 27 -9.23 -17.36 16.95
CA ILE A 27 -10.49 -16.69 17.23
C ILE A 27 -11.40 -16.80 16.01
N LEU A 28 -12.45 -17.59 16.17
CA LEU A 28 -13.55 -17.84 15.22
C LEU A 28 -14.31 -16.58 14.73
N GLU A 29 -13.89 -15.38 15.12
CA GLU A 29 -14.66 -14.14 14.92
C GLU A 29 -14.03 -13.16 13.92
N PHE A 30 -12.76 -13.33 13.53
CA PHE A 30 -12.17 -12.59 12.41
C PHE A 30 -12.21 -13.45 11.16
N GLN A 31 -13.43 -13.70 10.66
CA GLN A 31 -13.55 -14.23 9.31
C GLN A 31 -13.03 -13.16 8.35
N TYR A 32 -11.96 -13.51 7.63
CA TYR A 32 -11.43 -12.80 6.47
C TYR A 32 -12.41 -12.83 5.30
N GLU A 33 -13.68 -12.49 5.55
CA GLU A 33 -14.54 -12.04 4.49
C GLU A 33 -13.88 -10.78 3.96
N ARG A 34 -13.20 -10.94 2.82
CA ARG A 34 -12.80 -9.91 1.86
C ARG A 34 -13.45 -8.58 2.22
N VAL A 35 -12.74 -7.82 3.04
CA VAL A 35 -13.34 -6.72 3.78
C VAL A 35 -13.73 -5.70 2.75
N ALA A 36 -15.02 -5.45 2.60
CA ALA A 36 -15.49 -4.41 1.69
C ALA A 36 -14.86 -3.08 2.11
N ARG A 37 -14.46 -2.28 1.11
CA ARG A 37 -14.00 -0.92 1.31
C ARG A 37 -14.94 -0.21 2.30
N PRO A 38 -14.42 0.38 3.39
CA PRO A 38 -15.22 1.21 4.27
C PRO A 38 -15.81 2.37 3.49
N SER A 39 -16.99 2.82 3.91
CA SER A 39 -17.65 3.95 3.26
C SER A 39 -16.74 5.18 3.26
N GLU A 40 -16.69 5.88 2.12
CA GLU A 40 -15.76 6.99 1.81
C GLU A 40 -15.62 8.03 2.94
N TRP A 41 -16.70 8.29 3.69
CA TRP A 41 -16.73 9.30 4.75
C TRP A 41 -15.94 8.94 6.03
N ARG A 42 -15.36 7.74 6.14
CA ARG A 42 -14.77 7.27 7.41
C ARG A 42 -13.35 7.77 7.64
N ALA A 43 -12.49 7.67 6.63
CA ALA A 43 -11.06 8.00 6.70
C ALA A 43 -10.47 7.97 5.28
N PRO A 44 -9.40 8.75 5.03
CA PRO A 44 -8.69 8.70 3.76
C PRO A 44 -8.07 7.32 3.51
N THR A 45 -7.90 6.91 2.26
CA THR A 45 -7.49 5.53 1.89
C THR A 45 -6.11 5.16 2.43
N TRP A 46 -5.23 6.14 2.61
CA TRP A 46 -3.90 5.95 3.17
C TRP A 46 -3.85 5.72 4.69
N SER A 47 -4.95 5.92 5.43
CA SER A 47 -5.01 5.73 6.89
C SER A 47 -5.30 4.28 7.31
N TRP A 48 -4.80 3.81 8.47
CA TRP A 48 -5.21 2.51 9.00
C TRP A 48 -6.70 2.47 9.35
N ALA A 49 -7.32 3.63 9.62
CA ALA A 49 -8.74 3.72 9.92
C ALA A 49 -9.63 3.50 8.68
N SER A 50 -9.01 3.45 7.48
CA SER A 50 -9.65 3.19 6.19
C SER A 50 -9.98 1.72 5.97
N VAL A 51 -9.55 0.81 6.85
CA VAL A 51 -9.87 -0.62 6.76
C VAL A 51 -10.70 -1.09 7.97
N LYS A 52 -11.59 -2.07 7.77
CA LYS A 52 -12.33 -2.75 8.85
C LYS A 52 -11.61 -4.02 9.32
N SER A 53 -10.28 -3.97 9.37
CA SER A 53 -9.43 -5.06 9.87
C SER A 53 -8.37 -4.48 10.80
N ALA A 54 -7.74 -5.35 11.58
CA ALA A 54 -6.51 -4.97 12.26
C ALA A 54 -5.37 -4.82 11.22
N VAL A 55 -4.45 -3.90 11.49
CA VAL A 55 -3.26 -3.66 10.67
C VAL A 55 -2.01 -4.09 11.43
N GLU A 56 -0.98 -4.45 10.67
CA GLU A 56 0.36 -4.73 11.17
C GLU A 56 1.38 -3.77 10.58
N TYR A 57 2.49 -3.57 11.30
CA TYR A 57 3.64 -2.83 10.85
C TYR A 57 4.88 -3.72 11.02
N GLU A 58 5.89 -3.54 10.17
CA GLU A 58 7.23 -4.11 10.41
C GLU A 58 7.95 -3.36 11.52
N ASP A 59 9.02 -3.90 12.11
CA ASP A 59 9.83 -3.15 13.08
C ASP A 59 10.50 -1.95 12.40
N LEU A 60 10.25 -0.71 12.86
CA LEU A 60 10.78 0.57 12.36
C LEU A 60 12.33 0.63 12.28
N ALA A 61 13.04 -0.21 13.01
CA ALA A 61 14.51 -0.26 12.97
C ALA A 61 15.05 -0.61 11.56
N GLY A 62 15.83 0.30 10.97
CA GLY A 62 16.45 0.09 9.64
C GLY A 62 15.64 0.64 8.47
N PHE A 63 14.52 1.32 8.73
CA PHE A 63 13.76 2.03 7.70
C PHE A 63 14.49 3.28 7.20
N GLU A 64 14.56 3.43 5.89
CA GLU A 64 14.94 4.69 5.24
C GLU A 64 13.86 5.08 4.23
N SER A 65 13.25 6.26 4.43
CA SER A 65 12.28 6.78 3.47
C SER A 65 12.95 7.14 2.15
N LYS A 66 12.26 6.84 1.04
CA LYS A 66 12.65 7.23 -0.33
C LYS A 66 11.70 8.25 -0.94
N LEU A 67 10.72 8.73 -0.18
CA LEU A 67 9.91 9.86 -0.57
C LEU A 67 10.73 11.15 -0.48
N THR A 68 10.60 11.99 -1.49
CA THR A 68 11.25 13.31 -1.55
C THR A 68 10.42 14.40 -0.88
N SER A 69 9.10 14.22 -0.81
CA SER A 69 8.17 15.04 -0.04
C SER A 69 6.99 14.18 0.44
N CYS A 70 6.35 14.62 1.52
CA CYS A 70 5.17 13.97 2.10
C CYS A 70 4.43 15.01 2.96
N GLU A 71 3.34 15.54 2.43
CA GLU A 71 2.53 16.59 3.04
C GLU A 71 1.09 16.14 3.20
N VAL A 72 0.46 16.51 4.31
CA VAL A 72 -0.90 16.09 4.65
C VAL A 72 -1.77 17.31 4.80
N GLU A 73 -2.87 17.35 4.05
CA GLU A 73 -3.93 18.34 4.22
C GLU A 73 -5.15 17.65 4.83
N ILE A 74 -5.72 18.24 5.88
CA ILE A 74 -6.89 17.71 6.58
C ILE A 74 -7.86 18.85 6.84
N GLU A 75 -9.12 18.62 6.50
CA GLU A 75 -10.24 19.45 6.89
C GLU A 75 -11.10 18.67 7.90
N HIS A 76 -11.31 19.22 9.08
CA HIS A 76 -12.15 18.60 10.10
C HIS A 76 -13.62 19.00 9.93
N ALA A 77 -14.54 18.04 10.05
CA ALA A 77 -15.99 18.30 10.03
C ALA A 77 -16.49 18.98 11.33
N GLY A 78 -15.63 19.10 12.36
CA GLY A 78 -15.97 19.69 13.65
C GLY A 78 -14.74 20.16 14.43
N GLU A 79 -14.93 20.52 15.70
CA GLU A 79 -13.89 21.15 16.54
C GLU A 79 -12.79 20.19 17.05
N SER A 80 -12.97 18.88 16.87
CA SER A 80 -12.05 17.85 17.38
C SER A 80 -11.00 17.48 16.34
N GLU A 81 -9.72 17.77 16.62
CA GLU A 81 -8.57 17.43 15.75
C GLU A 81 -8.41 15.92 15.52
N THR A 82 -8.93 15.08 16.41
CA THR A 82 -8.96 13.61 16.25
C THR A 82 -10.34 13.07 15.88
N GLY A 83 -11.25 13.98 15.51
CA GLY A 83 -12.65 13.68 15.21
C GLY A 83 -12.90 13.31 13.75
N GLN A 84 -14.16 13.44 13.34
CA GLN A 84 -14.57 13.21 11.96
C GLN A 84 -13.92 14.23 11.01
N LEU A 85 -13.50 13.74 9.85
CA LEU A 85 -12.92 14.54 8.78
C LEU A 85 -14.01 14.92 7.77
N GLU A 86 -13.92 16.13 7.24
CA GLU A 86 -14.66 16.58 6.06
C GLU A 86 -13.91 16.12 4.79
N SER A 87 -12.59 16.29 4.78
CA SER A 87 -11.70 15.83 3.72
C SER A 87 -10.29 15.58 4.27
N ALA A 88 -9.50 14.74 3.60
CA ALA A 88 -8.09 14.56 3.88
C ALA A 88 -7.37 14.09 2.62
N THR A 89 -6.21 14.67 2.35
CA THR A 89 -5.36 14.32 1.21
C THR A 89 -3.91 14.19 1.67
N LEU A 90 -3.17 13.37 0.94
CA LEU A 90 -1.74 13.16 1.12
C LEU A 90 -1.04 13.49 -0.20
N GLU A 91 -0.23 14.52 -0.21
CA GLU A 91 0.60 14.90 -1.35
C GLU A 91 2.02 14.35 -1.16
N VAL A 92 2.46 13.52 -2.10
CA VAL A 92 3.77 12.85 -2.03
C VAL A 92 4.54 13.00 -3.32
N SER A 93 5.85 13.20 -3.19
CA SER A 93 6.79 13.19 -4.32
C SER A 93 7.70 11.98 -4.19
N GLY A 94 7.81 11.15 -5.22
CA GLY A 94 8.64 9.95 -5.14
C GLY A 94 8.80 9.24 -6.47
N LEU A 95 9.34 8.02 -6.40
CA LEU A 95 9.48 7.16 -7.57
C LEU A 95 8.21 6.34 -7.77
N LEU A 96 7.54 6.55 -8.90
CA LEU A 96 6.30 5.88 -9.28
C LEU A 96 6.53 4.99 -10.50
N VAL A 97 5.90 3.83 -10.57
CA VAL A 97 5.91 2.96 -11.76
C VAL A 97 4.53 2.35 -11.98
N GLU A 98 4.09 2.32 -13.24
CA GLU A 98 2.86 1.66 -13.65
C GLU A 98 3.10 0.15 -13.82
N VAL A 99 2.14 -0.65 -13.37
CA VAL A 99 2.20 -2.11 -13.36
C VAL A 99 0.84 -2.70 -13.71
N THR A 100 0.83 -3.88 -14.33
CA THR A 100 -0.40 -4.57 -14.74
C THR A 100 -0.89 -5.50 -13.63
N VAL A 101 -2.17 -5.42 -13.25
CA VAL A 101 -2.75 -6.25 -12.19
C VAL A 101 -3.43 -7.50 -12.74
N HIS A 102 -3.19 -8.62 -12.04
CA HIS A 102 -3.79 -9.90 -12.37
C HIS A 102 -4.46 -10.54 -11.16
N GLN A 103 -5.62 -11.10 -11.42
CA GLN A 103 -6.38 -11.89 -10.48
C GLN A 103 -5.65 -13.21 -10.24
N PRO A 104 -5.64 -13.72 -9.00
CA PRO A 104 -5.07 -15.02 -8.70
C PRO A 104 -5.75 -16.12 -9.53
N GLN A 105 -5.03 -16.68 -10.50
CA GLN A 105 -5.51 -17.83 -11.26
C GLN A 105 -5.37 -19.10 -10.41
N THR A 106 -6.36 -19.38 -9.56
CA THR A 106 -6.41 -20.64 -8.82
C THR A 106 -7.79 -21.28 -8.86
N ASN A 107 -7.81 -22.56 -9.26
CA ASN A 107 -8.99 -23.42 -9.24
C ASN A 107 -9.33 -23.94 -7.82
N ASP A 108 -8.47 -23.68 -6.84
CA ASP A 108 -8.68 -24.08 -5.45
C ASP A 108 -9.36 -22.94 -4.69
N GLU A 109 -10.64 -23.11 -4.33
CA GLU A 109 -11.40 -22.11 -3.57
C GLU A 109 -10.75 -21.79 -2.22
N ARG A 110 -9.95 -22.71 -1.64
CA ARG A 110 -9.18 -22.47 -0.41
C ARG A 110 -7.92 -21.64 -0.65
N GLN A 111 -7.53 -21.45 -1.91
CA GLN A 111 -6.41 -20.61 -2.34
C GLN A 111 -6.87 -19.32 -3.02
N ARG A 112 -8.18 -19.08 -3.20
CA ARG A 112 -8.71 -17.77 -3.64
C ARG A 112 -8.42 -16.63 -2.65
N HIS A 113 -7.89 -16.96 -1.47
CA HIS A 113 -7.25 -16.02 -0.53
C HIS A 113 -5.85 -15.57 -0.98
N ARG A 114 -5.35 -16.05 -2.12
CA ARG A 114 -4.04 -15.66 -2.64
C ARG A 114 -4.12 -14.26 -3.22
N THR A 115 -3.04 -13.57 -2.93
CA THR A 115 -2.66 -12.22 -3.25
C THR A 115 -2.76 -11.93 -4.74
N ALA A 116 -3.47 -10.87 -5.14
CA ALA A 116 -3.28 -10.29 -6.46
C ALA A 116 -1.78 -10.09 -6.71
N TYR A 117 -1.40 -10.28 -7.96
CA TYR A 117 -0.02 -10.09 -8.37
C TYR A 117 0.02 -9.11 -9.51
N LEU A 118 1.13 -8.39 -9.57
CA LEU A 118 1.39 -7.41 -10.59
C LEU A 118 2.51 -7.91 -11.47
N GLU A 119 2.34 -7.70 -12.78
CA GLU A 119 3.31 -8.06 -13.79
C GLU A 119 4.01 -6.80 -14.31
N PHE A 120 5.34 -6.86 -14.34
CA PHE A 120 6.20 -5.89 -15.03
C PHE A 120 7.26 -6.65 -15.84
N GLY A 121 7.03 -6.82 -17.13
CA GLY A 121 7.86 -7.73 -17.94
C GLY A 121 7.79 -9.16 -17.37
N ASP A 122 8.93 -9.79 -17.12
CA ASP A 122 8.99 -11.14 -16.54
C ASP A 122 8.86 -11.16 -15.00
N LEU A 123 8.69 -10.00 -14.36
CA LEU A 123 8.65 -9.87 -12.91
C LEU A 123 7.20 -9.96 -12.39
N VAL A 124 6.98 -10.90 -11.47
CA VAL A 124 5.72 -11.08 -10.75
C VAL A 124 5.89 -10.63 -9.29
N ILE A 125 5.15 -9.60 -8.88
CA ILE A 125 5.20 -9.04 -7.53
C ILE A 125 3.85 -9.27 -6.84
N HIS A 126 3.89 -9.86 -5.65
CA HIS A 126 2.70 -10.02 -4.81
C HIS A 126 2.53 -8.80 -3.90
N PHE A 127 1.28 -8.35 -3.72
CA PHE A 127 0.99 -7.24 -2.82
C PHE A 127 -0.19 -7.49 -1.88
N GLU A 128 -0.06 -7.00 -0.66
CA GLU A 128 -1.08 -7.14 0.37
C GLU A 128 -2.17 -6.09 0.16
N GLU A 129 -3.27 -6.52 -0.44
CA GLU A 129 -4.50 -5.73 -0.62
C GLU A 129 -5.07 -5.25 0.73
N ASP A 130 -5.47 -3.99 0.79
CA ASP A 130 -6.14 -3.40 1.96
C ASP A 130 -7.62 -3.86 2.08
N TYR A 131 -8.24 -4.17 0.94
CA TYR A 131 -9.62 -4.66 0.80
C TYR A 131 -9.77 -5.47 -0.49
N ASP A 132 -10.93 -6.08 -0.73
CA ASP A 132 -11.17 -6.83 -1.98
C ASP A 132 -11.34 -5.90 -3.18
N ILE A 133 -10.23 -5.65 -3.88
CA ILE A 133 -10.16 -4.80 -5.06
C ILE A 133 -10.95 -5.34 -6.27
N TRP A 134 -11.27 -6.64 -6.28
CA TRP A 134 -12.00 -7.28 -7.37
C TRP A 134 -13.51 -7.27 -7.16
N GLY A 135 -13.92 -7.25 -5.89
CA GLY A 135 -15.32 -7.28 -5.47
C GLY A 135 -15.89 -5.91 -5.13
N ASP A 136 -15.07 -4.85 -5.14
CA ASP A 136 -15.50 -3.50 -4.82
C ASP A 136 -16.33 -2.87 -5.95
N PRO A 137 -17.63 -2.64 -5.76
CA PRO A 137 -18.48 -2.04 -6.79
C PRO A 137 -18.19 -0.54 -7.01
N SER A 138 -17.46 0.11 -6.10
CA SER A 138 -17.26 1.56 -6.08
C SER A 138 -16.09 1.98 -6.98
N SER A 139 -15.06 1.13 -7.07
CA SER A 139 -13.87 1.35 -7.90
C SER A 139 -13.35 0.00 -8.39
N PRO A 140 -14.03 -0.62 -9.37
CA PRO A 140 -13.68 -1.95 -9.82
C PRO A 140 -12.34 -1.91 -10.57
N ILE A 141 -11.38 -2.68 -10.07
CA ILE A 141 -10.11 -2.92 -10.77
C ILE A 141 -10.33 -4.12 -11.71
N GLU A 142 -10.10 -3.90 -13.01
CA GLU A 142 -10.25 -4.94 -14.04
C GLU A 142 -9.03 -5.85 -14.10
N GLU A 143 -9.23 -7.10 -14.55
CA GLU A 143 -8.13 -7.99 -14.93
C GLU A 143 -7.30 -7.30 -16.03
N GLU A 144 -5.97 -7.36 -15.92
CA GLU A 144 -5.05 -6.64 -16.80
C GLU A 144 -5.15 -5.09 -16.69
N GLY A 145 -5.80 -4.59 -15.63
CA GLY A 145 -5.86 -3.16 -15.32
C GLY A 145 -4.50 -2.58 -14.90
N ALA A 146 -4.40 -1.25 -14.90
CA ALA A 146 -3.21 -0.54 -14.45
C ALA A 146 -3.31 -0.19 -12.96
N LEU A 147 -2.25 -0.50 -12.21
CA LEU A 147 -1.99 0.04 -10.87
C LEU A 147 -0.63 0.72 -10.85
N PHE A 148 -0.33 1.43 -9.76
CA PHE A 148 0.91 2.18 -9.62
C PHE A 148 1.62 1.85 -8.32
N TYR A 149 2.95 1.69 -8.40
CA TYR A 149 3.83 1.46 -7.26
C TYR A 149 4.60 2.72 -6.95
N LEU A 150 4.30 3.32 -5.80
CA LEU A 150 5.07 4.42 -5.23
C LEU A 150 6.11 3.85 -4.27
N LEU A 151 7.39 4.03 -4.55
CA LEU A 151 8.47 3.65 -3.63
C LEU A 151 8.45 4.56 -2.41
N VAL A 152 8.08 4.01 -1.26
CA VAL A 152 7.97 4.77 0.00
C VAL A 152 9.27 4.70 0.80
N GLY A 153 9.95 3.56 0.77
CA GLY A 153 11.17 3.37 1.54
C GLY A 153 11.87 2.05 1.28
N GLU A 154 13.02 1.90 1.92
CA GLU A 154 13.76 0.65 1.97
C GLU A 154 14.02 0.21 3.40
N TRP A 155 14.17 -1.09 3.57
CA TRP A 155 14.58 -1.72 4.81
C TRP A 155 15.96 -2.30 4.61
N LEU A 156 16.94 -1.81 5.37
CA LEU A 156 18.27 -2.38 5.39
C LEU A 156 18.35 -3.44 6.48
N LYS A 157 18.95 -4.58 6.14
CA LYS A 157 19.18 -5.68 7.05
C LYS A 157 20.04 -5.22 8.23
N ASP A 158 19.55 -5.45 9.45
CA ASP A 158 20.40 -5.41 10.63
C ASP A 158 21.40 -6.58 10.57
N GLU A 159 22.69 -6.30 10.74
CA GLU A 159 23.79 -7.28 10.76
C GLU A 159 23.51 -8.46 11.71
N SER A 160 22.67 -8.26 12.72
CA SER A 160 22.28 -9.29 13.71
C SER A 160 21.24 -10.30 13.22
N SER A 161 20.57 -10.04 12.09
CA SER A 161 19.49 -10.86 11.55
C SER A 161 20.02 -11.98 10.65
N GLU A 162 20.08 -13.22 11.14
CA GLU A 162 20.59 -14.35 10.35
C GLU A 162 19.79 -14.62 9.06
N ASN A 163 18.52 -14.15 8.96
CA ASN A 163 17.61 -14.44 7.83
C ASN A 163 16.99 -13.20 7.16
N GLY A 164 17.42 -11.98 7.52
CA GLY A 164 16.95 -10.76 6.87
C GLY A 164 17.53 -10.60 5.46
N TYR A 165 16.75 -10.03 4.57
CA TYR A 165 17.18 -9.49 3.28
C TYR A 165 16.70 -8.04 3.22
N ASP A 166 17.46 -7.20 2.52
CA ASP A 166 17.05 -5.83 2.25
C ASP A 166 15.73 -5.84 1.45
N LYS A 167 14.85 -4.88 1.67
CA LYS A 167 13.53 -4.83 1.00
C LYS A 167 13.20 -3.43 0.54
N LEU A 168 12.67 -3.32 -0.67
CA LEU A 168 11.97 -2.12 -1.12
C LEU A 168 10.49 -2.23 -0.78
N TRP A 169 9.93 -1.15 -0.26
CA TRP A 169 8.55 -1.04 0.16
C TRP A 169 7.80 -0.06 -0.73
N TYR A 170 6.69 -0.54 -1.27
CA TYR A 170 5.85 0.21 -2.17
C TYR A 170 4.45 0.35 -1.59
N MET A 171 3.88 1.53 -1.79
CA MET A 171 2.44 1.70 -1.73
C MET A 171 1.84 1.32 -3.08
N VAL A 172 0.77 0.55 -3.06
CA VAL A 172 0.02 0.19 -4.26
C VAL A 172 -1.14 1.14 -4.41
N LEU A 173 -1.21 1.79 -5.56
CA LEU A 173 -2.12 2.87 -5.86
C LEU A 173 -3.01 2.53 -7.05
N ASN A 174 -4.29 2.87 -6.95
CA ASN A 174 -5.25 2.89 -8.05
C ASN A 174 -5.47 4.34 -8.49
N GLN A 175 -5.34 4.65 -9.78
CA GLN A 175 -5.55 6.00 -10.27
C GLN A 175 -7.04 6.24 -10.49
N VAL A 176 -7.60 7.23 -9.79
CA VAL A 176 -9.03 7.59 -9.89
C VAL A 176 -9.27 8.79 -10.78
N ASP A 177 -8.28 9.68 -10.91
CA ASP A 177 -8.31 10.81 -11.84
C ASP A 177 -6.92 11.03 -12.43
N SER A 178 -6.79 10.77 -13.74
CA SER A 178 -5.54 10.91 -14.46
C SER A 178 -5.21 12.34 -14.87
N GLU A 179 -6.18 13.26 -14.87
CA GLU A 179 -5.94 14.68 -15.16
C GLU A 179 -5.30 15.39 -13.95
N ASN A 180 -5.61 14.92 -12.74
CA ASN A 180 -5.20 15.53 -11.49
C ASN A 180 -4.18 14.71 -10.69
N ASP A 181 -3.62 13.63 -11.27
CA ASP A 181 -2.72 12.69 -10.59
C ASP A 181 -3.27 12.27 -9.21
N LEU A 182 -4.55 11.91 -9.20
CA LEU A 182 -5.30 11.52 -8.00
C LEU A 182 -5.39 10.01 -7.89
N TYR A 183 -5.05 9.51 -6.71
CA TYR A 183 -4.91 8.09 -6.44
C TYR A 183 -5.63 7.69 -5.15
N GLU A 184 -5.93 6.40 -5.08
CA GLU A 184 -6.36 5.72 -3.87
C GLU A 184 -5.34 4.65 -3.53
N ARG A 185 -5.03 4.50 -2.24
CA ARG A 185 -4.25 3.38 -1.77
C ARG A 185 -5.11 2.11 -1.75
N VAL A 186 -4.57 1.04 -2.32
CA VAL A 186 -5.23 -0.27 -2.40
C VAL A 186 -4.44 -1.39 -1.75
N GLY A 187 -3.22 -1.11 -1.29
CA GLY A 187 -2.39 -2.09 -0.59
C GLY A 187 -0.92 -1.67 -0.46
N VAL A 188 -0.09 -2.65 -0.09
CA VAL A 188 1.37 -2.50 0.01
C VAL A 188 2.09 -3.68 -0.65
N ALA A 189 3.24 -3.42 -1.25
CA ALA A 189 4.07 -4.45 -1.88
C ALA A 189 5.51 -4.39 -1.39
N THR A 190 6.19 -5.53 -1.44
CA THR A 190 7.61 -5.62 -1.10
C THR A 190 8.39 -6.33 -2.19
N ILE A 191 9.59 -5.81 -2.49
CA ILE A 191 10.54 -6.46 -3.38
C ILE A 191 11.82 -6.75 -2.59
N PRO A 192 12.23 -8.01 -2.44
CA PRO A 192 13.48 -8.35 -1.79
C PRO A 192 14.68 -7.92 -2.65
N ILE A 193 15.65 -7.23 -2.05
CA ILE A 193 16.93 -6.93 -2.67
C ILE A 193 17.88 -8.07 -2.29
N GLU A 194 17.88 -9.12 -3.11
CA GLU A 194 18.83 -10.22 -2.99
C GLU A 194 20.02 -10.03 -3.94
N GLU A 195 21.25 -10.21 -3.44
CA GLU A 195 22.44 -10.31 -4.28
C GLU A 195 22.24 -11.44 -5.32
N GLY A 196 22.24 -11.09 -6.61
CA GLY A 196 22.00 -12.01 -7.71
C GLY A 196 20.61 -11.92 -8.36
N LYS A 197 19.63 -11.27 -7.71
CA LYS A 197 18.35 -10.92 -8.34
C LYS A 197 18.27 -9.46 -8.78
N PHE A 198 19.31 -8.65 -8.52
CA PHE A 198 19.36 -7.26 -8.97
C PHE A 198 19.08 -7.11 -10.46
N GLU A 199 19.63 -7.98 -11.31
CA GLU A 199 19.39 -7.91 -12.76
C GLU A 199 17.92 -8.22 -13.11
N THR A 200 17.21 -9.01 -12.30
CA THR A 200 15.76 -9.24 -12.44
C THR A 200 14.95 -7.98 -12.15
N TYR A 201 15.39 -7.15 -11.21
CA TYR A 201 14.66 -5.95 -10.80
C TYR A 201 15.15 -4.67 -11.50
N LYS A 202 16.30 -4.73 -12.17
CA LYS A 202 16.95 -3.54 -12.73
C LYS A 202 16.08 -2.80 -13.74
N ASP A 203 15.41 -3.50 -14.64
CA ASP A 203 14.53 -2.87 -15.63
C ASP A 203 13.33 -2.20 -14.94
N PHE A 204 12.80 -2.82 -13.89
CA PHE A 204 11.76 -2.25 -13.05
C PHE A 204 12.25 -1.01 -12.27
N LEU A 205 13.45 -1.05 -11.70
CA LEU A 205 14.03 0.11 -11.02
C LEU A 205 14.37 1.25 -11.99
N CYS A 206 14.70 0.94 -13.25
CA CYS A 206 14.97 1.93 -14.29
C CYS A 206 13.69 2.54 -14.88
N SER A 207 12.53 1.87 -14.78
CA SER A 207 11.25 2.39 -15.26
C SER A 207 10.55 3.30 -14.25
N LEU A 208 11.06 3.35 -13.01
CA LEU A 208 10.62 4.31 -12.01
C LEU A 208 10.77 5.73 -12.54
N ARG A 209 9.65 6.45 -12.65
CA ARG A 209 9.63 7.87 -12.96
C ARG A 209 9.58 8.67 -11.66
N GLN A 210 10.39 9.73 -11.58
CA GLN A 210 10.22 10.72 -10.53
C GLN A 210 8.91 11.47 -10.76
N THR A 211 8.04 11.48 -9.76
CA THR A 211 6.85 12.32 -9.74
C THR A 211 7.11 13.55 -8.88
N GLU A 212 6.55 14.68 -9.32
CA GLU A 212 6.57 15.89 -8.52
C GLU A 212 5.44 15.84 -7.51
N ASN A 213 4.18 15.64 -7.91
CA ASN A 213 3.06 15.63 -6.96
C ASN A 213 2.10 14.47 -7.28
N VAL A 214 1.99 13.51 -6.37
CA VAL A 214 0.97 12.45 -6.39
C VAL A 214 0.02 12.75 -5.24
N CYS A 215 -1.26 12.96 -5.55
CA CYS A 215 -2.28 13.21 -4.54
C CYS A 215 -3.01 11.91 -4.20
N ILE A 216 -3.07 11.56 -2.92
CA ILE A 216 -3.70 10.33 -2.43
C ILE A 216 -4.88 10.69 -1.53
N LEU A 217 -6.05 10.15 -1.88
CA LEU A 217 -7.31 10.29 -1.14
C LEU A 217 -7.36 9.45 0.13
#